data_AF-A0A7J9Y6I1-F1
#
_entry.id   AF-A0A7J9Y6I1-F1
#
_cell.length_a   1.000
_cell.length_b   1.000
_cell.length_c   1.000
_cell.angle_alpha   90.00
_cell.angle_beta   90.00
_cell.angle_gamma   90.00
#
_symmetry.space_group_name_H-M   'P 1'
#
loop_
_entity.id
_entity.type
_entity.pdbx_description
1 polymer ?
#
loop_
_entity_poly.entity_id
_entity_poly.type
_entity_poly.pdbx_seq_one_letter_code
_entity_poly.pdbx_strand_id
1 'polypeptide(L)'
;MAQPTAAAVPKLYLDPGHGGTDSGAVGNGLREKDLTLDIALQTRDYLKANYVVDIRMSRTTDVSRSLSYRSSDANSWGANAFVSVHINAGGGTGFESYRYTSTSSVTQSMHTTLHSNILSAMRSVASVTDRGKKTANFHVLRETNMPAILTENLFIDTSYDANLLKRADFRAAAARGHALGIARHMGLQSGGGSFTTTVDNTTAGRFTASGNWGVSTWSSLKHGADYRYANPVLASDAAWFKVNIPAAGNHRIEVWHPSDSGYNSATPHVVVTASGNQSVHVDQRTGGGAWRSIGTFSLAAGDRDLVAVSRWTNATGYVIADAIRVTRV
;
A
#
# COMPACT_ATOMS: atom_id res chain seq x y z
N MET A 1 -0.10 -22.23 -35.12
CA MET A 1 -0.41 -22.04 -33.68
C MET A 1 -0.77 -20.59 -33.49
N ALA A 2 -2.01 -20.28 -33.11
CA ALA A 2 -2.42 -18.89 -32.87
C ALA A 2 -1.65 -18.36 -31.64
N GLN A 3 -1.07 -17.16 -31.75
CA GLN A 3 -0.49 -16.48 -30.61
C GLN A 3 -1.58 -16.25 -29.55
N PRO A 4 -1.31 -16.46 -28.25
CA PRO A 4 -2.27 -16.12 -27.21
C PRO A 4 -2.58 -14.62 -27.29
N THR A 5 -3.85 -14.27 -27.45
CA THR A 5 -4.30 -12.88 -27.39
C THR A 5 -3.97 -12.33 -26.01
N ALA A 6 -3.38 -11.13 -25.93
CA ALA A 6 -3.15 -10.45 -24.66
C ALA A 6 -4.48 -10.34 -23.91
N ALA A 7 -4.51 -10.76 -22.64
CA ALA A 7 -5.70 -10.66 -21.80
C ALA A 7 -6.16 -9.20 -21.75
N ALA A 8 -7.46 -8.95 -21.92
CA ALA A 8 -8.01 -7.60 -21.86
C ALA A 8 -7.76 -7.00 -20.47
N VAL A 9 -7.33 -5.73 -20.43
CA VAL A 9 -7.10 -5.00 -19.17
C VAL A 9 -8.42 -4.92 -18.38
N PRO A 10 -8.47 -5.35 -17.11
CA PRO A 10 -9.68 -5.29 -16.30
C PRO A 10 -10.17 -3.84 -16.14
N LYS A 11 -11.49 -3.64 -16.22
CA LYS A 11 -12.16 -2.33 -16.11
C LYS A 11 -12.84 -2.16 -14.76
N LEU A 12 -12.41 -1.19 -13.98
CA LEU A 12 -13.00 -0.81 -12.70
C LEU A 12 -13.76 0.52 -12.84
N TYR A 13 -15.00 0.55 -12.35
CA TYR A 13 -15.76 1.77 -12.22
C TYR A 13 -15.83 2.22 -10.76
N LEU A 14 -15.28 3.40 -10.45
CA LEU A 14 -15.36 4.02 -9.12
C LEU A 14 -16.42 5.12 -9.12
N ASP A 15 -17.29 5.11 -8.13
CA ASP A 15 -18.39 6.07 -8.01
C ASP A 15 -18.29 6.86 -6.70
N PRO A 16 -17.66 8.05 -6.69
CA PRO A 16 -17.72 8.93 -5.54
C PRO A 16 -19.15 9.48 -5.39
N GLY A 17 -19.84 9.12 -4.30
CA GLY A 17 -21.21 9.52 -4.01
C GLY A 17 -21.40 11.05 -4.05
N HIS A 18 -22.62 11.49 -4.36
CA HIS A 18 -23.01 12.91 -4.40
C HIS A 18 -22.20 13.76 -5.40
N GLY A 19 -22.13 15.08 -5.21
CA GLY A 19 -21.35 16.00 -6.04
C GLY A 19 -22.18 17.16 -6.59
N GLY A 20 -21.51 18.27 -6.90
CA GLY A 20 -22.10 19.51 -7.36
C GLY A 20 -23.10 20.07 -6.36
N THR A 21 -24.36 20.15 -6.78
CA THR A 21 -25.49 20.68 -5.99
C THR A 21 -25.93 19.76 -4.87
N ASP A 22 -25.57 18.47 -4.93
CA ASP A 22 -25.83 17.50 -3.87
C ASP A 22 -24.60 17.38 -2.98
N SER A 23 -24.67 17.91 -1.75
CA SER A 23 -23.57 17.84 -0.78
C SER A 23 -23.41 16.45 -0.16
N GLY A 24 -24.41 15.59 -0.30
CA GLY A 24 -24.64 14.49 0.64
C GLY A 24 -24.83 15.00 2.06
N ALA A 25 -24.55 14.15 3.04
CA ALA A 25 -24.61 14.51 4.43
C ALA A 25 -23.59 15.62 4.79
N VAL A 26 -23.98 16.51 5.70
CA VAL A 26 -23.15 17.59 6.21
C VAL A 26 -23.17 17.53 7.74
N GLY A 27 -22.00 17.51 8.35
CA GLY A 27 -21.86 17.40 9.79
C GLY A 27 -20.43 17.70 10.23
N ASN A 28 -20.26 18.25 11.43
CA ASN A 28 -18.94 18.46 12.05
C ASN A 28 -17.92 19.24 11.18
N GLY A 29 -18.41 20.13 10.30
CA GLY A 29 -17.58 20.91 9.36
C GLY A 29 -17.12 20.14 8.12
N LEU A 30 -17.71 18.97 7.85
CA LEU A 30 -17.41 18.11 6.70
C LEU A 30 -18.62 18.03 5.77
N ARG A 31 -18.36 17.80 4.48
CA ARG A 31 -19.36 17.49 3.46
C ARG A 31 -19.03 16.13 2.86
N GLU A 32 -20.01 15.24 2.80
CA GLU A 32 -19.82 13.89 2.28
C GLU A 32 -19.22 13.90 0.88
N LYS A 33 -19.72 14.74 -0.04
CA LYS A 33 -19.21 14.82 -1.42
C LYS A 33 -17.71 15.09 -1.54
N ASP A 34 -17.12 15.79 -0.58
CA ASP A 34 -15.68 16.10 -0.59
C ASP A 34 -14.88 14.89 -0.14
N LEU A 35 -15.34 14.22 0.93
CA LEU A 35 -14.72 13.02 1.48
C LEU A 35 -14.79 11.84 0.49
N THR A 36 -15.95 11.62 -0.14
CA THR A 36 -16.12 10.54 -1.11
C THR A 36 -15.23 10.74 -2.33
N LEU A 37 -15.09 11.98 -2.81
CA LEU A 37 -14.18 12.31 -3.91
C LEU A 37 -12.72 12.06 -3.52
N ASP A 38 -12.30 12.54 -2.36
CA ASP A 38 -10.93 12.38 -1.87
C ASP A 38 -10.55 10.89 -1.73
N ILE A 39 -11.37 10.09 -1.04
CA ILE A 39 -11.10 8.66 -0.85
C ILE A 39 -11.07 7.92 -2.20
N ALA A 40 -11.98 8.23 -3.11
CA ALA A 40 -12.05 7.58 -4.42
C ALA A 40 -10.88 7.96 -5.35
N LEU A 41 -10.44 9.23 -5.33
CA LEU A 41 -9.24 9.67 -6.07
C LEU A 41 -7.98 8.98 -5.56
N GLN A 42 -7.80 8.90 -4.23
CA GLN A 42 -6.67 8.19 -3.64
C GLN A 42 -6.73 6.68 -3.94
N THR A 43 -7.93 6.08 -3.99
CA THR A 43 -8.13 4.68 -4.39
C THR A 43 -7.69 4.46 -5.83
N ARG A 44 -8.14 5.34 -6.76
CA ARG A 44 -7.72 5.32 -8.17
C ARG A 44 -6.21 5.42 -8.29
N ASP A 45 -5.60 6.38 -7.61
CA ASP A 45 -4.17 6.67 -7.74
C ASP A 45 -3.32 5.54 -7.18
N TYR A 46 -3.72 4.93 -6.06
CA TYR A 46 -3.09 3.72 -5.55
C TYR A 46 -3.20 2.57 -6.57
N LEU A 47 -4.38 2.36 -7.16
CA LEU A 47 -4.57 1.30 -8.14
C LEU A 47 -3.71 1.52 -9.39
N LYS A 48 -3.73 2.72 -9.97
CA LYS A 48 -2.90 3.07 -11.15
C LYS A 48 -1.41 2.95 -10.87
N ALA A 49 -0.97 3.28 -9.66
CA ALA A 49 0.44 3.20 -9.28
C ALA A 49 0.92 1.76 -9.05
N ASN A 50 0.01 0.80 -8.83
CA ASN A 50 0.38 -0.53 -8.35
C ASN A 50 -0.20 -1.69 -9.17
N TYR A 51 -1.17 -1.46 -10.07
CA TYR A 51 -1.88 -2.52 -10.80
C TYR A 51 -2.15 -2.16 -12.27
N VAL A 52 -2.20 -3.17 -13.14
CA VAL A 52 -2.69 -3.06 -14.51
C VAL A 52 -4.22 -3.09 -14.48
N VAL A 53 -4.83 -1.91 -14.58
CA VAL A 53 -6.28 -1.74 -14.54
C VAL A 53 -6.69 -0.48 -15.27
N ASP A 54 -7.77 -0.54 -16.02
CA ASP A 54 -8.42 0.61 -16.62
C ASP A 54 -9.49 1.10 -15.65
N ILE A 55 -9.47 2.39 -15.30
CA ILE A 55 -10.34 2.96 -14.26
C ILE A 55 -11.12 4.13 -14.82
N ARG A 56 -12.45 4.02 -14.78
CA ARG A 56 -13.38 5.12 -15.02
C ARG A 56 -14.01 5.55 -13.71
N MET A 57 -14.26 6.85 -13.57
CA MET A 57 -14.96 7.40 -12.40
C MET A 57 -16.20 8.16 -12.84
N SER A 58 -17.30 8.05 -12.08
CA SER A 58 -18.50 8.85 -12.37
C SER A 58 -18.24 10.36 -12.31
N ARG A 59 -17.33 10.78 -11.42
CA ARG A 59 -16.79 12.13 -11.34
C ARG A 59 -15.34 12.12 -10.83
N THR A 60 -14.53 13.05 -11.30
CA THR A 60 -13.17 13.34 -10.82
C THR A 60 -13.04 14.73 -10.21
N THR A 61 -14.11 15.52 -10.27
CA THR A 61 -14.24 16.88 -9.72
C THR A 61 -15.60 17.01 -9.02
N ASP A 62 -15.87 18.17 -8.44
CA ASP A 62 -17.15 18.47 -7.79
C ASP A 62 -18.23 18.81 -8.84
N VAL A 63 -18.87 17.78 -9.40
CA VAL A 63 -19.94 17.90 -10.40
C VAL A 63 -21.11 16.98 -10.08
N SER A 64 -22.33 17.43 -10.41
CA SER A 64 -23.55 16.65 -10.21
C SER A 64 -23.61 15.48 -11.20
N ARG A 65 -23.87 14.26 -10.70
CA ARG A 65 -24.15 13.06 -11.51
C ARG A 65 -25.39 12.36 -10.97
N SER A 66 -26.39 12.16 -11.83
CA SER A 66 -27.61 11.43 -11.45
C SER A 66 -27.30 9.95 -11.19
N LEU A 67 -28.14 9.28 -10.40
CA LEU A 67 -27.99 7.84 -10.13
C LEU A 67 -28.02 7.02 -11.43
N SER A 68 -28.91 7.39 -12.37
CA SER A 68 -29.04 6.73 -13.67
C SER A 68 -27.81 6.96 -14.56
N TYR A 69 -27.18 8.14 -14.54
CA TYR A 69 -25.92 8.36 -15.24
C TYR A 69 -24.84 7.40 -14.72
N ARG A 70 -24.71 7.25 -13.39
CA ARG A 70 -23.66 6.44 -12.76
C ARG A 70 -23.74 4.97 -13.19
N SER A 71 -24.94 4.39 -13.13
CA SER A 71 -25.16 2.99 -13.53
C SER A 71 -25.06 2.79 -15.04
N SER A 72 -25.64 3.68 -15.85
CA SER A 72 -25.59 3.58 -17.31
C SER A 72 -24.18 3.78 -17.91
N ASP A 73 -23.38 4.69 -17.37
CA ASP A 73 -21.97 4.88 -17.79
C ASP A 73 -21.14 3.64 -17.46
N ALA A 74 -21.28 3.07 -16.26
CA ALA A 74 -20.61 1.82 -15.89
C ALA A 74 -21.01 0.64 -16.79
N ASN A 75 -22.31 0.50 -17.07
CA ASN A 75 -22.85 -0.57 -17.92
C ASN A 75 -22.38 -0.43 -19.37
N SER A 76 -22.51 0.78 -19.95
CA SER A 76 -22.14 1.03 -21.35
C SER A 76 -20.65 0.88 -21.61
N TRP A 77 -19.80 1.19 -20.61
CA TRP A 77 -18.36 0.99 -20.72
C TRP A 77 -17.93 -0.48 -20.59
N GLY A 78 -18.82 -1.34 -20.07
CA GLY A 78 -18.54 -2.74 -19.81
C GLY A 78 -17.59 -2.92 -18.63
N ALA A 79 -17.83 -2.21 -17.52
CA ALA A 79 -17.03 -2.39 -16.30
C ALA A 79 -17.11 -3.83 -15.78
N ASN A 80 -16.00 -4.35 -15.27
CA ASN A 80 -15.94 -5.67 -14.64
C ASN A 80 -16.31 -5.63 -13.15
N ALA A 81 -16.16 -4.46 -12.50
CA ALA A 81 -16.57 -4.23 -11.12
C ALA A 81 -16.98 -2.76 -10.91
N PHE A 82 -17.89 -2.53 -9.96
CA PHE A 82 -18.39 -1.22 -9.57
C PHE A 82 -18.27 -1.02 -8.06
N VAL A 83 -17.68 0.09 -7.63
CA VAL A 83 -17.55 0.44 -6.20
C VAL A 83 -18.00 1.87 -5.98
N SER A 84 -19.06 2.04 -5.19
CA SER A 84 -19.57 3.34 -4.78
C SER A 84 -19.09 3.69 -3.37
N VAL A 85 -18.57 4.91 -3.21
CA VAL A 85 -17.94 5.39 -1.96
C VAL A 85 -18.83 6.47 -1.36
N HIS A 86 -19.27 6.24 -0.12
CA HIS A 86 -20.18 7.09 0.66
C HIS A 86 -19.69 7.28 2.11
N ILE A 87 -20.31 8.23 2.82
CA ILE A 87 -20.14 8.50 4.25
C ILE A 87 -21.53 8.57 4.89
N ASN A 88 -21.73 7.82 5.97
CA ASN A 88 -23.04 7.68 6.58
C ASN A 88 -23.43 8.90 7.43
N ALA A 89 -24.70 8.94 7.84
CA ALA A 89 -25.24 9.83 8.85
C ALA A 89 -26.43 9.16 9.58
N GLY A 90 -26.96 9.78 10.63
CA GLY A 90 -28.11 9.28 11.40
C GLY A 90 -27.74 8.68 12.76
N GLY A 91 -26.66 9.16 13.40
CA GLY A 91 -26.34 8.83 14.80
C GLY A 91 -25.69 7.46 15.05
N GLY A 92 -24.92 6.93 14.10
CA GLY A 92 -24.14 5.69 14.24
C GLY A 92 -22.62 5.92 14.36
N THR A 93 -21.85 4.85 14.53
CA THR A 93 -20.36 4.89 14.43
C THR A 93 -19.83 3.62 13.79
N GLY A 94 -18.82 3.76 12.93
CA GLY A 94 -18.10 2.63 12.33
C GLY A 94 -18.37 2.41 10.85
N PHE A 95 -17.72 1.38 10.31
CA PHE A 95 -17.73 1.05 8.89
C PHE A 95 -18.80 0.01 8.54
N GLU A 96 -19.56 0.25 7.47
CA GLU A 96 -20.45 -0.74 6.85
C GLU A 96 -20.35 -0.72 5.33
N SER A 97 -20.89 -1.76 4.70
CA SER A 97 -20.92 -1.85 3.24
C SER A 97 -22.14 -2.63 2.78
N TYR A 98 -22.59 -2.34 1.57
CA TYR A 98 -23.83 -2.81 1.00
C TYR A 98 -23.61 -3.48 -0.35
N ARG A 99 -24.41 -4.52 -0.59
CA ARG A 99 -24.69 -5.05 -1.92
C ARG A 99 -26.21 -5.01 -2.17
N TYR A 100 -26.64 -5.20 -3.41
CA TYR A 100 -28.06 -5.40 -3.69
C TYR A 100 -28.59 -6.67 -3.02
N THR A 101 -29.90 -6.76 -2.77
CA THR A 101 -30.52 -7.83 -1.96
C THR A 101 -30.30 -9.22 -2.57
N SER A 102 -30.54 -9.37 -3.87
CA SER A 102 -30.29 -10.60 -4.64
C SER A 102 -29.11 -10.41 -5.58
N THR A 103 -28.03 -11.19 -5.40
CA THR A 103 -26.80 -11.06 -6.20
C THR A 103 -26.12 -12.41 -6.42
N SER A 104 -25.31 -12.50 -7.48
CA SER A 104 -24.44 -13.65 -7.73
C SER A 104 -23.45 -13.93 -6.58
N SER A 105 -22.88 -15.14 -6.56
CA SER A 105 -21.80 -15.51 -5.64
C SER A 105 -20.55 -14.65 -5.83
N VAL A 106 -20.29 -14.17 -7.05
CA VAL A 106 -19.16 -13.27 -7.37
C VAL A 106 -19.31 -11.95 -6.62
N THR A 107 -20.50 -11.33 -6.62
CA THR A 107 -20.75 -10.10 -5.86
C THR A 107 -20.67 -10.33 -4.35
N GLN A 108 -21.13 -11.49 -3.86
CA GLN A 108 -21.02 -11.83 -2.44
C GLN A 108 -19.55 -12.01 -1.99
N SER A 109 -18.72 -12.62 -2.85
CA SER A 109 -17.28 -12.75 -2.63
C SER A 109 -16.59 -11.38 -2.65
N MET A 110 -16.88 -10.55 -3.67
CA MET A 110 -16.44 -9.16 -3.75
C MET A 110 -16.75 -8.40 -2.46
N HIS A 111 -18.00 -8.49 -1.98
CA HIS A 111 -18.46 -7.81 -0.77
C HIS A 111 -17.61 -8.19 0.44
N THR A 112 -17.34 -9.49 0.61
CA THR A 112 -16.52 -9.99 1.72
C THR A 112 -15.06 -9.54 1.60
N THR A 113 -14.47 -9.65 0.42
CA THR A 113 -13.09 -9.24 0.19
C THR A 113 -12.89 -7.74 0.39
N LEU A 114 -13.74 -6.88 -0.18
CA LEU A 114 -13.61 -5.44 -0.01
C LEU A 114 -13.82 -5.01 1.43
N HIS A 115 -14.90 -5.49 2.07
CA HIS A 115 -15.23 -5.11 3.44
C HIS A 115 -14.09 -5.42 4.42
N SER A 116 -13.54 -6.64 4.36
CA SER A 116 -12.44 -7.06 5.23
C SER A 116 -11.15 -6.26 5.01
N ASN A 117 -10.79 -5.96 3.76
CA ASN A 117 -9.59 -5.19 3.45
C ASN A 117 -9.72 -3.73 3.89
N ILE A 118 -10.87 -3.10 3.64
CA ILE A 118 -11.13 -1.72 4.04
C ILE A 118 -11.09 -1.58 5.56
N LEU A 119 -11.82 -2.44 6.26
CA LEU A 119 -11.85 -2.44 7.72
C LEU A 119 -10.46 -2.70 8.32
N SER A 120 -9.70 -3.66 7.78
CA SER A 120 -8.33 -3.95 8.23
C SER A 120 -7.40 -2.75 8.03
N ALA A 121 -7.50 -2.07 6.89
CA ALA A 121 -6.67 -0.90 6.61
C ALA A 121 -7.03 0.27 7.54
N MET A 122 -8.31 0.59 7.72
CA MET A 122 -8.75 1.59 8.68
C MET A 122 -8.27 1.27 10.11
N ARG A 123 -8.34 0.00 10.51
CA ARG A 123 -7.89 -0.48 11.83
C ARG A 123 -6.38 -0.42 12.05
N SER A 124 -5.59 -0.24 10.99
CA SER A 124 -4.15 -0.04 11.13
C SER A 124 -3.77 1.33 11.69
N VAL A 125 -4.71 2.30 11.69
CA VAL A 125 -4.46 3.69 12.10
C VAL A 125 -5.49 4.23 13.11
N ALA A 126 -6.59 3.54 13.37
CA ALA A 126 -7.62 3.94 14.33
C ALA A 126 -8.46 2.75 14.83
N SER A 127 -9.19 2.91 15.93
CA SER A 127 -10.22 1.95 16.31
C SER A 127 -11.48 2.19 15.47
N VAL A 128 -11.96 1.18 14.76
CA VAL A 128 -13.17 1.28 13.93
C VAL A 128 -14.12 0.14 14.25
N THR A 129 -15.33 0.50 14.65
CA THR A 129 -16.45 -0.42 14.83
C THR A 129 -16.82 -1.06 13.50
N ASP A 130 -16.90 -2.38 13.48
CA ASP A 130 -17.42 -3.13 12.33
C ASP A 130 -18.93 -3.22 12.46
N ARG A 131 -19.65 -2.59 11.53
CA ARG A 131 -21.11 -2.64 11.46
C ARG A 131 -21.62 -3.66 10.44
N GLY A 132 -20.70 -4.38 9.81
CA GLY A 132 -20.95 -5.54 8.99
C GLY A 132 -21.29 -5.24 7.53
N LYS A 133 -21.53 -6.35 6.84
CA LYS A 133 -21.96 -6.41 5.45
C LYS A 133 -23.48 -6.47 5.41
N LYS A 134 -24.10 -5.52 4.71
CA LYS A 134 -25.55 -5.32 4.66
C LYS A 134 -26.07 -5.45 3.23
N THR A 135 -27.40 -5.52 3.10
CA THR A 135 -28.08 -5.45 1.82
C THR A 135 -29.05 -4.28 1.80
N ALA A 136 -29.18 -3.62 0.65
CA ALA A 136 -30.12 -2.51 0.46
C ALA A 136 -30.52 -2.37 -1.01
N ASN A 137 -31.66 -1.72 -1.25
CA ASN A 137 -32.20 -1.49 -2.60
C ASN A 137 -31.67 -0.18 -3.22
N PHE A 138 -30.36 0.05 -3.18
CA PHE A 138 -29.75 1.25 -3.75
C PHE A 138 -29.72 1.19 -5.28
N HIS A 139 -30.13 2.28 -5.95
CA HIS A 139 -30.24 2.35 -7.41
C HIS A 139 -28.93 1.93 -8.10
N VAL A 140 -27.79 2.49 -7.69
CA VAL A 140 -26.48 2.20 -8.30
C VAL A 140 -26.02 0.76 -8.11
N LEU A 141 -26.58 0.01 -7.14
CA LEU A 141 -26.27 -1.41 -6.96
C LEU A 141 -27.24 -2.31 -7.73
N ARG A 142 -28.50 -1.88 -7.85
CA ARG A 142 -29.56 -2.63 -8.54
C ARG A 142 -29.44 -2.53 -10.06
N GLU A 143 -29.12 -1.35 -10.58
CA GLU A 143 -29.17 -1.04 -12.02
C GLU A 143 -27.83 -1.29 -12.75
N THR A 144 -26.79 -1.74 -12.03
CA THR A 144 -25.49 -2.10 -12.63
C THR A 144 -25.43 -3.58 -12.99
N ASN A 145 -24.82 -3.90 -14.14
CA ASN A 145 -24.75 -5.25 -14.69
C ASN A 145 -23.56 -6.09 -14.16
N MET A 146 -22.61 -5.46 -13.49
CA MET A 146 -21.40 -6.09 -12.95
C MET A 146 -21.47 -6.21 -11.41
N PRO A 147 -20.58 -7.00 -10.77
CA PRO A 147 -20.45 -6.99 -9.31
C PRO A 147 -20.31 -5.57 -8.76
N ALA A 148 -21.21 -5.19 -7.85
CA ALA A 148 -21.35 -3.84 -7.35
C ALA A 148 -21.46 -3.81 -5.82
N ILE A 149 -20.66 -2.95 -5.18
CA ILE A 149 -20.64 -2.73 -3.73
C ILE A 149 -20.71 -1.22 -3.45
N LEU A 150 -21.42 -0.84 -2.40
CA LEU A 150 -21.40 0.51 -1.83
C LEU A 150 -20.77 0.46 -0.44
N THR A 151 -19.93 1.42 -0.11
CA THR A 151 -19.26 1.51 1.21
C THR A 151 -19.67 2.77 1.95
N GLU A 152 -20.02 2.63 3.22
CA GLU A 152 -20.28 3.73 4.13
C GLU A 152 -19.09 3.89 5.07
N ASN A 153 -18.21 4.85 4.75
CA ASN A 153 -16.92 5.02 5.41
C ASN A 153 -17.06 5.89 6.66
N LEU A 154 -17.68 5.34 7.70
CA LEU A 154 -17.99 6.02 8.97
C LEU A 154 -19.19 6.97 8.90
N PHE A 155 -19.53 7.60 10.03
CA PHE A 155 -20.65 8.52 10.20
C PHE A 155 -20.18 9.98 10.34
N ILE A 156 -20.59 10.85 9.42
CA ILE A 156 -20.13 12.25 9.36
C ILE A 156 -20.68 13.12 10.51
N ASP A 157 -21.83 12.74 11.07
CA ASP A 157 -22.52 13.45 12.14
C ASP A 157 -22.06 13.01 13.55
N THR A 158 -21.36 11.88 13.65
CA THR A 158 -20.77 11.41 14.91
C THR A 158 -19.37 11.98 15.11
N SER A 159 -19.14 12.69 16.22
CA SER A 159 -17.91 13.43 16.46
C SER A 159 -16.63 12.59 16.40
N TYR A 160 -16.66 11.34 16.90
CA TYR A 160 -15.50 10.43 16.84
C TYR A 160 -15.13 10.11 15.40
N ASP A 161 -16.10 9.62 14.63
CA ASP A 161 -15.97 9.25 13.22
C ASP A 161 -15.56 10.48 12.37
N ALA A 162 -16.18 11.64 12.59
CA ALA A 162 -15.82 12.89 11.93
C ALA A 162 -14.37 13.32 12.21
N ASN A 163 -13.86 13.11 13.42
CA ASN A 163 -12.46 13.39 13.76
C ASN A 163 -11.49 12.43 13.05
N LEU A 164 -11.88 11.18 12.84
CA LEU A 164 -11.13 10.25 11.98
C LEU A 164 -11.20 10.69 10.51
N LEU A 165 -12.36 11.11 10.01
CA LEU A 165 -12.53 11.57 8.63
C LEU A 165 -11.73 12.84 8.30
N LYS A 166 -11.45 13.70 9.30
CA LYS A 166 -10.56 14.87 9.13
C LYS A 166 -9.09 14.50 8.96
N ARG A 167 -8.67 13.34 9.43
CA ARG A 167 -7.29 12.87 9.39
C ARG A 167 -6.89 12.35 8.00
N ALA A 168 -5.81 12.91 7.45
CA ALA A 168 -5.31 12.52 6.12
C ALA A 168 -4.81 11.06 6.09
N ASP A 169 -4.14 10.60 7.16
CA ASP A 169 -3.68 9.21 7.30
C ASP A 169 -4.84 8.21 7.33
N PHE A 170 -5.98 8.59 7.95
CA PHE A 170 -7.18 7.76 7.98
C PHE A 170 -7.82 7.63 6.59
N ARG A 171 -7.99 8.74 5.86
CA ARG A 171 -8.54 8.72 4.49
C ARG A 171 -7.64 7.93 3.53
N ALA A 172 -6.31 8.06 3.66
CA ALA A 172 -5.35 7.27 2.92
C ALA A 172 -5.42 5.77 3.25
N ALA A 173 -5.60 5.41 4.52
CA ALA A 173 -5.79 4.03 4.94
C ALA A 173 -7.10 3.44 4.37
N ALA A 174 -8.20 4.19 4.44
CA ALA A 174 -9.47 3.78 3.82
C ALA A 174 -9.31 3.55 2.31
N ALA A 175 -8.73 4.50 1.59
CA ALA A 175 -8.49 4.40 0.15
C ALA A 175 -7.59 3.20 -0.22
N ARG A 176 -6.50 2.98 0.53
CA ARG A 176 -5.63 1.81 0.34
C ARG A 176 -6.39 0.50 0.56
N GLY A 177 -7.26 0.44 1.58
CA GLY A 177 -8.12 -0.71 1.85
C GLY A 177 -9.06 -1.03 0.68
N HIS A 178 -9.66 0.00 0.07
CA HIS A 178 -10.48 -0.17 -1.15
C HIS A 178 -9.63 -0.73 -2.28
N ALA A 179 -8.48 -0.11 -2.57
CA ALA A 179 -7.60 -0.53 -3.64
C ALA A 179 -7.14 -1.99 -3.50
N LEU A 180 -6.70 -2.40 -2.30
CA LEU A 180 -6.29 -3.79 -2.04
C LEU A 180 -7.45 -4.78 -2.16
N GLY A 181 -8.64 -4.41 -1.65
CA GLY A 181 -9.84 -5.23 -1.78
C GLY A 181 -10.25 -5.43 -3.24
N ILE A 182 -10.27 -4.35 -4.02
CA ILE A 182 -10.58 -4.35 -5.46
C ILE A 182 -9.56 -5.19 -6.22
N ALA A 183 -8.26 -4.97 -5.99
CA ALA A 183 -7.20 -5.69 -6.66
C ALA A 183 -7.28 -7.21 -6.41
N ARG A 184 -7.56 -7.62 -5.17
CA ARG A 184 -7.76 -9.03 -4.80
C ARG A 184 -9.00 -9.62 -5.46
N HIS A 185 -10.12 -8.90 -5.48
CA HIS A 185 -11.35 -9.39 -6.10
C HIS A 185 -11.19 -9.58 -7.61
N MET A 186 -10.62 -8.59 -8.28
CA MET A 186 -10.47 -8.60 -9.74
C MET A 186 -9.24 -9.40 -10.22
N GLY A 187 -8.42 -9.93 -9.31
CA GLY A 187 -7.17 -10.61 -9.64
C GLY A 187 -6.20 -9.72 -10.41
N LEU A 188 -6.14 -8.43 -10.07
CA LEU A 188 -5.33 -7.47 -10.82
C LEU A 188 -3.86 -7.83 -10.76
N GLN A 189 -3.21 -7.80 -11.92
CA GLN A 189 -1.76 -7.95 -12.02
C GLN A 189 -1.10 -6.66 -11.53
N SER A 190 0.01 -6.78 -10.80
CA SER A 190 0.76 -5.59 -10.37
C SER A 190 1.28 -4.80 -11.59
N GLY A 191 1.02 -3.49 -11.60
CA GLY A 191 1.19 -2.57 -12.74
C GLY A 191 2.52 -1.82 -12.76
N GLY A 192 3.27 -1.84 -11.66
CA GLY A 192 4.72 -1.88 -11.76
C GLY A 192 5.08 -3.35 -11.90
N GLY A 193 5.90 -3.73 -12.89
CA GLY A 193 6.41 -5.10 -12.98
C GLY A 193 6.93 -5.59 -11.62
N SER A 194 7.10 -6.90 -11.47
CA SER A 194 7.67 -7.56 -10.29
C SER A 194 9.11 -7.09 -10.01
N PHE A 195 9.28 -5.80 -9.71
CA PHE A 195 10.57 -5.19 -9.46
C PHE A 195 11.01 -5.75 -8.13
N THR A 196 11.88 -6.73 -8.24
CA THR A 196 12.71 -7.19 -7.16
C THR A 196 14.15 -7.06 -7.65
N THR A 197 15.00 -6.49 -6.83
CA THR A 197 16.43 -6.44 -7.10
C THR A 197 17.18 -6.76 -5.83
N THR A 198 18.21 -7.57 -5.98
CA THR A 198 19.15 -7.92 -4.91
C THR A 198 20.46 -7.22 -5.19
N VAL A 199 20.99 -6.54 -4.17
CA VAL A 199 22.34 -5.97 -4.19
C VAL A 199 23.13 -6.62 -3.08
N ASP A 200 24.09 -7.43 -3.49
CA ASP A 200 25.14 -8.02 -2.66
C ASP A 200 26.31 -7.04 -2.51
N ASN A 201 27.09 -7.13 -1.44
CA ASN A 201 28.31 -6.34 -1.22
C ASN A 201 29.39 -6.56 -2.29
N THR A 202 29.29 -7.63 -3.08
CA THR A 202 30.16 -7.86 -4.24
C THR A 202 29.56 -7.38 -5.57
N THR A 203 28.34 -6.82 -5.56
CA THR A 203 27.68 -6.34 -6.77
C THR A 203 28.41 -5.12 -7.33
N ALA A 204 29.04 -5.29 -8.50
CA ALA A 204 29.87 -4.28 -9.13
C ALA A 204 29.14 -2.94 -9.33
N GLY A 205 29.74 -1.86 -8.83
CA GLY A 205 29.19 -0.49 -8.93
C GLY A 205 27.91 -0.26 -8.13
N ARG A 206 27.51 -1.22 -7.28
CA ARG A 206 26.29 -1.15 -6.46
C ARG A 206 26.54 -1.19 -4.96
N PHE A 207 27.78 -1.39 -4.54
CA PHE A 207 28.17 -1.39 -3.14
C PHE A 207 29.40 -0.51 -2.92
N THR A 208 29.41 0.30 -1.86
CA THR A 208 30.55 1.12 -1.46
C THR A 208 30.73 1.07 0.05
N ALA A 209 31.96 0.90 0.51
CA ALA A 209 32.33 1.01 1.92
C ALA A 209 33.75 1.58 2.04
N SER A 210 34.06 2.22 3.17
CA SER A 210 35.41 2.74 3.43
C SER A 210 36.41 1.61 3.72
N GLY A 211 37.70 1.94 3.80
CA GLY A 211 38.76 1.00 4.19
C GLY A 211 38.63 0.45 5.63
N ASN A 212 37.72 0.99 6.44
CA ASN A 212 37.44 0.50 7.80
C ASN A 212 36.53 -0.74 7.82
N TRP A 213 35.97 -1.11 6.66
CA TRP A 213 35.14 -2.29 6.49
C TRP A 213 35.97 -3.45 5.95
N GLY A 214 36.33 -4.37 6.85
CA GLY A 214 37.02 -5.62 6.50
C GLY A 214 36.14 -6.54 5.65
N VAL A 215 36.77 -7.51 4.98
CA VAL A 215 36.10 -8.55 4.18
C VAL A 215 36.25 -9.88 4.91
N SER A 216 35.16 -10.64 5.02
CA SER A 216 35.19 -11.98 5.61
C SER A 216 34.41 -12.97 4.77
N THR A 217 34.91 -14.20 4.73
CA THR A 217 34.24 -15.36 4.13
C THR A 217 33.86 -16.42 5.17
N TRP A 218 34.12 -16.15 6.46
CA TRP A 218 34.09 -17.12 7.55
C TRP A 218 32.73 -17.79 7.74
N SER A 219 31.66 -17.00 7.82
CA SER A 219 30.32 -17.56 8.04
C SER A 219 29.78 -18.26 6.79
N SER A 220 29.20 -19.44 6.95
CA SER A 220 28.43 -20.13 5.91
C SER A 220 27.04 -19.50 5.70
N LEU A 221 26.60 -18.62 6.61
CA LEU A 221 25.31 -17.92 6.53
C LEU A 221 25.39 -16.64 5.68
N LYS A 222 26.54 -16.31 5.08
CA LYS A 222 26.69 -15.15 4.20
C LYS A 222 25.87 -15.29 2.92
N HIS A 223 25.45 -14.18 2.35
CA HIS A 223 24.96 -14.12 0.98
C HIS A 223 26.16 -13.96 0.04
N GLY A 224 26.10 -14.55 -1.15
CA GLY A 224 27.19 -14.42 -2.11
C GLY A 224 28.55 -14.98 -1.63
N ALA A 225 29.62 -14.29 -2.01
CA ALA A 225 31.00 -14.77 -1.83
C ALA A 225 31.62 -14.37 -0.49
N ASP A 226 31.32 -13.15 -0.01
CA ASP A 226 31.89 -12.55 1.20
C ASP A 226 30.91 -11.58 1.85
N TYR A 227 31.21 -11.09 3.05
CA TYR A 227 30.48 -10.00 3.70
C TYR A 227 31.46 -8.97 4.26
N ARG A 228 30.98 -7.75 4.51
CA ARG A 228 31.75 -6.71 5.17
C ARG A 228 31.50 -6.69 6.67
N TYR A 229 32.55 -6.41 7.44
CA TYR A 229 32.45 -6.23 8.88
C TYR A 229 33.26 -5.03 9.35
N ALA A 230 32.76 -4.35 10.38
CA ALA A 230 33.45 -3.22 11.00
C ALA A 230 33.21 -3.18 12.51
N ASN A 231 34.17 -2.60 13.25
CA ASN A 231 33.94 -2.26 14.65
C ASN A 231 32.94 -1.09 14.76
N PRO A 232 32.02 -1.12 15.73
CA PRO A 232 31.11 -0.01 15.98
C PRO A 232 31.90 1.23 16.42
N VAL A 233 31.50 2.40 15.93
CA VAL A 233 32.05 3.70 16.31
C VAL A 233 31.02 4.78 16.03
N LEU A 234 30.94 5.80 16.89
CA LEU A 234 30.05 6.94 16.72
C LEU A 234 30.59 7.93 15.65
N ALA A 235 30.73 7.44 14.42
CA ALA A 235 31.22 8.20 13.28
C ALA A 235 30.37 7.91 12.03
N SER A 236 30.30 8.90 11.14
CA SER A 236 29.58 8.79 9.86
C SER A 236 30.42 7.99 8.85
N ASP A 237 30.33 6.67 8.93
CA ASP A 237 31.06 5.74 8.06
C ASP A 237 30.23 4.47 7.82
N ALA A 238 29.42 4.49 6.76
CA ALA A 238 28.48 3.44 6.44
C ALA A 238 28.89 2.65 5.19
N ALA A 239 28.46 1.39 5.14
CA ALA A 239 28.44 0.59 3.93
C ALA A 239 27.14 0.85 3.16
N TRP A 240 27.25 1.35 1.94
CA TRP A 240 26.12 1.79 1.11
C TRP A 240 25.80 0.80 0.00
N PHE A 241 24.50 0.52 -0.15
CA PHE A 241 23.92 -0.25 -1.23
C PHE A 241 23.15 0.68 -2.18
N LYS A 242 23.58 0.72 -3.44
CA LYS A 242 23.04 1.56 -4.51
C LYS A 242 22.01 0.79 -5.34
N VAL A 243 20.84 1.37 -5.54
CA VAL A 243 19.71 0.71 -6.22
C VAL A 243 19.06 1.67 -7.23
N ASN A 244 18.74 1.15 -8.42
CA ASN A 244 17.91 1.85 -9.40
C ASN A 244 16.43 1.50 -9.21
N ILE A 245 15.65 2.43 -8.68
CA ILE A 245 14.21 2.28 -8.49
C ILE A 245 13.50 2.70 -9.78
N PRO A 246 12.81 1.79 -10.50
CA PRO A 246 12.25 2.10 -11.82
C PRO A 246 11.04 3.04 -11.74
N ALA A 247 10.29 3.01 -10.64
CA ALA A 247 9.09 3.83 -10.44
C ALA A 247 8.90 4.18 -8.97
N ALA A 248 8.47 5.40 -8.70
CA ALA A 248 8.22 5.87 -7.34
C ALA A 248 7.05 5.11 -6.68
N GLY A 249 7.12 4.92 -5.36
CA GLY A 249 6.07 4.29 -4.54
C GLY A 249 6.63 3.30 -3.53
N ASN A 250 5.78 2.42 -3.01
CA ASN A 250 6.11 1.58 -1.87
C ASN A 250 6.98 0.39 -2.26
N HIS A 251 8.07 0.20 -1.52
CA HIS A 251 8.95 -0.94 -1.67
C HIS A 251 9.24 -1.55 -0.32
N ARG A 252 9.11 -2.87 -0.21
CA ARG A 252 9.62 -3.63 0.92
C ARG A 252 11.14 -3.74 0.78
N ILE A 253 11.86 -3.44 1.85
CA ILE A 253 13.30 -3.64 1.95
C ILE A 253 13.57 -4.80 2.90
N GLU A 254 14.36 -5.74 2.43
CA GLU A 254 14.83 -6.89 3.17
C GLU A 254 16.36 -6.85 3.21
N VAL A 255 16.93 -7.32 4.32
CA VAL A 255 18.38 -7.39 4.52
C VAL A 255 18.77 -8.85 4.75
N TRP A 256 19.98 -9.18 4.36
CA TRP A 256 20.64 -10.43 4.68
C TRP A 256 21.93 -10.12 5.45
N HIS A 257 22.23 -10.94 6.45
CA HIS A 257 23.53 -10.97 7.12
C HIS A 257 23.76 -12.36 7.71
N PRO A 258 25.01 -12.80 7.90
CA PRO A 258 25.30 -13.89 8.81
C PRO A 258 24.96 -13.49 10.26
N SER A 259 24.66 -14.47 11.10
CA SER A 259 24.45 -14.24 12.53
C SER A 259 25.48 -14.96 13.38
N ASP A 260 25.96 -14.27 14.41
CA ASP A 260 26.90 -14.78 15.41
C ASP A 260 26.71 -14.00 16.72
N SER A 261 26.93 -14.65 17.87
CA SER A 261 26.75 -14.00 19.18
C SER A 261 27.69 -12.81 19.42
N GLY A 262 28.82 -12.73 18.70
CA GLY A 262 29.76 -11.62 18.69
C GLY A 262 29.38 -10.45 17.76
N TYR A 263 28.24 -10.51 17.08
CA TYR A 263 27.75 -9.43 16.22
C TYR A 263 26.88 -8.43 16.97
N ASN A 264 26.67 -7.29 16.34
CA ASN A 264 25.99 -6.16 16.96
C ASN A 264 24.49 -6.41 17.15
N SER A 265 23.97 -6.08 18.33
CA SER A 265 22.56 -6.30 18.70
C SER A 265 21.62 -5.20 18.20
N ALA A 266 22.15 -4.10 17.67
CA ALA A 266 21.39 -2.94 17.24
C ALA A 266 22.10 -2.24 16.08
N THR A 267 22.34 -2.96 14.98
CA THR A 267 22.95 -2.41 13.76
C THR A 267 21.97 -1.47 13.06
N PRO A 268 22.26 -0.16 12.95
CA PRO A 268 21.40 0.78 12.24
C PRO A 268 21.47 0.58 10.72
N HIS A 269 20.31 0.34 10.12
CA HIS A 269 20.08 0.38 8.69
C HIS A 269 19.34 1.66 8.34
N VAL A 270 19.97 2.53 7.55
CA VAL A 270 19.39 3.82 7.14
C VAL A 270 18.85 3.69 5.72
N VAL A 271 17.56 3.92 5.54
CA VAL A 271 16.87 3.89 4.25
C VAL A 271 16.62 5.32 3.78
N VAL A 272 17.04 5.65 2.56
CA VAL A 272 16.74 6.93 1.91
C VAL A 272 15.33 6.87 1.32
N THR A 273 14.36 7.52 1.96
CA THR A 273 12.95 7.55 1.52
C THR A 273 12.60 8.86 0.83
N ALA A 274 11.41 8.92 0.22
CA ALA A 274 10.89 10.14 -0.39
C ALA A 274 10.68 11.30 0.61
N SER A 275 10.53 11.00 1.91
CA SER A 275 10.30 11.97 2.99
C SER A 275 11.52 12.19 3.89
N GLY A 276 12.69 11.69 3.51
CA GLY A 276 13.92 11.77 4.30
C GLY A 276 14.44 10.41 4.78
N ASN A 277 15.53 10.42 5.53
CA ASN A 277 16.17 9.18 5.98
C ASN A 277 15.38 8.54 7.13
N GLN A 278 15.21 7.22 7.08
CA GLN A 278 14.59 6.43 8.14
C GLN A 278 15.54 5.34 8.62
N SER A 279 15.71 5.21 9.94
CA SER A 279 16.64 4.23 10.53
C SER A 279 15.88 3.07 11.18
N VAL A 280 16.30 1.84 10.88
CA VAL A 280 15.81 0.62 11.51
C VAL A 280 16.97 -0.12 12.16
N HIS A 281 16.83 -0.53 13.41
CA HIS A 281 17.87 -1.28 14.11
C HIS A 281 17.62 -2.78 13.97
N VAL A 282 18.67 -3.52 13.58
CA VAL A 282 18.61 -4.97 13.37
C VAL A 282 19.56 -5.65 14.36
N ASP A 283 19.04 -6.62 15.10
CA ASP A 283 19.86 -7.54 15.91
C ASP A 283 20.50 -8.58 15.00
N GLN A 284 21.83 -8.48 14.83
CA GLN A 284 22.60 -9.37 13.95
C GLN A 284 23.10 -10.62 14.66
N ARG A 285 22.77 -10.82 15.95
CA ARG A 285 23.18 -12.03 16.69
C ARG A 285 22.32 -13.25 16.39
N THR A 286 21.17 -13.03 15.76
CA THR A 286 20.16 -14.06 15.52
C THR A 286 19.54 -13.91 14.13
N GLY A 287 18.90 -14.97 13.63
CA GLY A 287 18.12 -14.91 12.39
C GLY A 287 18.93 -14.61 11.13
N GLY A 288 20.24 -14.86 11.13
CA GLY A 288 21.08 -14.71 9.95
C GLY A 288 20.90 -15.85 8.95
N GLY A 289 21.45 -15.69 7.75
CA GLY A 289 21.30 -16.69 6.67
C GLY A 289 19.90 -16.73 6.04
N ALA A 290 19.11 -15.68 6.22
CA ALA A 290 17.78 -15.54 5.64
C ALA A 290 17.46 -14.07 5.33
N TRP A 291 16.55 -13.85 4.38
CA TRP A 291 16.02 -12.51 4.09
C TRP A 291 15.11 -12.04 5.22
N ARG A 292 15.43 -10.89 5.81
CA ARG A 292 14.64 -10.27 6.87
C ARG A 292 14.11 -8.93 6.44
N SER A 293 12.78 -8.77 6.42
CA SER A 293 12.14 -7.48 6.14
C SER A 293 12.44 -6.47 7.25
N ILE A 294 12.97 -5.30 6.87
CA ILE A 294 13.18 -4.16 7.77
C ILE A 294 12.07 -3.10 7.64
N GLY A 295 11.19 -3.24 6.65
CA GLY A 295 10.01 -2.38 6.51
C GLY A 295 9.53 -2.23 5.08
N THR A 296 8.47 -1.45 4.91
CA THR A 296 7.99 -0.96 3.60
C THR A 296 8.12 0.55 3.59
N PHE A 297 8.77 1.07 2.55
CA PHE A 297 9.18 2.47 2.45
C PHE A 297 8.67 3.08 1.16
N SER A 298 8.21 4.34 1.20
CA SER A 298 7.90 5.11 0.00
C SER A 298 9.21 5.63 -0.60
N LEU A 299 9.58 5.11 -1.78
CA LEU A 299 10.82 5.43 -2.47
C LEU A 299 10.54 6.26 -3.72
N ALA A 300 11.42 7.21 -4.03
CA ALA A 300 11.41 7.92 -5.31
C ALA A 300 12.10 7.09 -6.40
N ALA A 301 11.65 7.23 -7.66
CA ALA A 301 12.31 6.61 -8.82
C ALA A 301 13.74 7.17 -9.02
N GLY A 302 14.64 6.37 -9.57
CA GLY A 302 16.01 6.75 -9.92
C GLY A 302 17.09 5.91 -9.24
N ASP A 303 18.32 6.12 -9.69
CA ASP A 303 19.52 5.39 -9.28
C ASP A 303 20.28 6.12 -8.16
N ARG A 304 20.33 5.54 -6.96
CA ARG A 304 20.85 6.21 -5.74
C ARG A 304 21.39 5.24 -4.71
N ASP A 305 22.27 5.73 -3.84
CA ASP A 305 22.60 5.05 -2.58
C ASP A 305 21.34 5.01 -1.72
N LEU A 306 20.78 3.82 -1.56
CA LEU A 306 19.42 3.65 -1.04
C LEU A 306 19.41 3.17 0.41
N VAL A 307 20.26 2.20 0.74
CA VAL A 307 20.34 1.61 2.07
C VAL A 307 21.78 1.69 2.57
N ALA A 308 21.98 2.22 3.76
CA ALA A 308 23.23 2.22 4.48
C ALA A 308 23.17 1.24 5.65
N VAL A 309 24.22 0.46 5.85
CA VAL A 309 24.52 -0.19 7.13
C VAL A 309 25.53 0.69 7.85
N SER A 310 25.09 1.32 8.94
CA SER A 310 25.90 2.25 9.70
C SER A 310 26.63 1.55 10.83
N ARG A 311 27.88 1.92 11.09
CA ARG A 311 28.59 1.48 12.32
C ARG A 311 28.41 2.45 13.49
N TRP A 312 27.57 3.49 13.34
CA TRP A 312 27.20 4.44 14.38
C TRP A 312 26.22 3.83 15.39
N THR A 313 26.74 3.03 16.30
CA THR A 313 25.98 2.39 17.38
C THR A 313 26.80 2.29 18.66
N ASN A 314 26.13 2.34 19.81
CA ASN A 314 26.75 2.11 21.12
C ASN A 314 26.78 0.62 21.51
N ALA A 315 26.07 -0.24 20.77
CA ALA A 315 26.09 -1.67 21.03
C ALA A 315 27.46 -2.25 20.64
N THR A 316 27.95 -3.21 21.42
CA THR A 316 29.19 -3.93 21.17
C THR A 316 29.02 -4.97 20.06
N GLY A 317 30.14 -5.51 19.58
CA GLY A 317 30.14 -6.56 18.55
C GLY A 317 30.18 -6.00 17.14
N TYR A 318 30.69 -6.82 16.21
CA TYR A 318 30.90 -6.40 14.82
C TYR A 318 29.58 -6.03 14.14
N VAL A 319 29.62 -4.94 13.37
CA VAL A 319 28.54 -4.54 12.46
C VAL A 319 28.79 -5.20 11.12
N ILE A 320 27.77 -5.87 10.58
CA ILE A 320 27.86 -6.66 9.36
C ILE A 320 27.04 -6.05 8.23
N ALA A 321 27.63 -5.92 7.04
CA ALA A 321 26.93 -5.54 5.81
C ALA A 321 27.18 -6.60 4.73
N ASP A 322 26.11 -7.19 4.20
CA ASP A 322 26.20 -8.34 3.30
C ASP A 322 25.33 -8.10 2.06
N ALA A 323 23.99 -8.24 2.15
CA ALA A 323 23.11 -7.98 1.02
C ALA A 323 21.78 -7.32 1.39
N ILE A 324 21.17 -6.64 0.41
CA ILE A 324 19.80 -6.13 0.48
C ILE A 324 18.96 -6.67 -0.67
N ARG A 325 17.64 -6.75 -0.45
CA ARG A 325 16.64 -6.99 -1.49
C ARG A 325 15.56 -5.92 -1.40
N VAL A 326 15.24 -5.32 -2.55
CA VAL A 326 14.21 -4.29 -2.66
C VAL A 326 13.12 -4.84 -3.56
N THR A 327 11.88 -4.89 -3.06
CA THR A 327 10.73 -5.43 -3.80
C THR A 327 9.60 -4.41 -3.83
N ARG A 328 9.04 -4.14 -5.01
CA ARG A 328 7.83 -3.31 -5.17
C ARG A 328 6.64 -4.00 -4.50
N VAL A 329 5.86 -3.26 -3.71
CA VAL A 329 4.69 -3.77 -2.97
C VAL A 329 3.47 -2.84 -3.04
#